data_AF-A0A4P6MN42-F1
#
_entry.id   AF-A0A4P6MN42-F1
#
_cell.length_a   1.000
_cell.length_b   1.000
_cell.length_c   1.000
_cell.angle_alpha   90.00
_cell.angle_beta   90.00
_cell.angle_gamma   90.00
#
_symmetry.space_group_name_H-M   'P 1'
#
loop_
_entity.id
_entity.type
_entity.pdbx_description
1 polymer ?
#
loop_
_entity_poly.entity_id
_entity_poly.type
_entity_poly.pdbx_seq_one_letter_code
_entity_poly.pdbx_strand_id
1 'polypeptide(L)'
;MTEHLMVFPDHDDADRIADDLRDEGFTEVRVVREALAGEDDGEDHEWAVHVREDMVADESGAVESGLRERFQALAEEHDGWYDPDPTARG
;
A
#
# COMPACT_ATOMS: atom_id res chain seq x y z
N MET A 1 0.12 10.30 11.95
CA MET A 1 0.49 8.94 11.55
C MET A 1 -0.56 8.43 10.59
N THR A 2 -0.19 8.25 9.33
CA THR A 2 -1.08 7.76 8.27
C THR A 2 -0.60 6.39 7.82
N GLU A 3 -1.55 5.53 7.50
CA GLU A 3 -1.30 4.17 7.05
C GLU A 3 -1.93 4.00 5.67
N HIS A 4 -1.19 3.36 4.78
CA HIS A 4 -1.53 3.21 3.37
C HIS A 4 -1.23 1.78 2.98
N LEU A 5 -2.17 1.14 2.28
CA LEU A 5 -2.03 -0.25 1.86
C LEU A 5 -2.31 -0.32 0.37
N MET A 6 -1.38 -0.86 -0.40
CA MET A 6 -1.57 -1.13 -1.83
C MET A 6 -1.49 -2.64 -2.04
N VAL A 7 -2.53 -3.25 -2.59
CA VAL A 7 -2.61 -4.68 -2.83
C VAL A 7 -2.39 -4.97 -4.30
N PHE A 8 -1.55 -5.95 -4.58
CA PHE A 8 -1.10 -6.34 -5.92
C PHE A 8 -1.28 -7.86 -6.10
N PRO A 9 -1.60 -8.30 -7.33
CA PRO A 9 -1.64 -9.73 -7.65
C PRO A 9 -0.24 -10.37 -7.68
N ASP A 10 0.80 -9.60 -8.05
CA ASP A 10 2.16 -10.11 -8.19
C ASP A 10 3.06 -9.68 -7.02
N HIS A 11 3.86 -10.63 -6.51
CA HIS A 11 4.83 -10.39 -5.44
C HIS A 11 6.01 -9.52 -5.88
N ASP A 12 6.51 -9.73 -7.10
CA ASP A 12 7.67 -9.01 -7.63
C ASP A 12 7.35 -7.51 -7.76
N ASP A 13 6.13 -7.20 -8.22
CA ASP A 13 5.61 -5.84 -8.25
C ASP A 13 5.51 -5.24 -6.84
N ALA A 14 4.93 -5.97 -5.87
CA ALA A 14 4.82 -5.52 -4.49
C ALA A 14 6.20 -5.27 -3.84
N ASP A 15 7.17 -6.17 -4.06
CA ASP A 15 8.53 -6.03 -3.51
C ASP A 15 9.27 -4.84 -4.12
N ARG A 16 9.19 -4.70 -5.45
CA ARG A 16 9.80 -3.57 -6.16
C ARG A 16 9.24 -2.23 -5.69
N ILE A 17 7.92 -2.12 -5.55
CA ILE A 17 7.26 -0.90 -5.07
C ILE A 17 7.68 -0.62 -3.63
N ALA A 18 7.74 -1.64 -2.77
CA ALA A 18 8.18 -1.47 -1.40
C ALA A 18 9.64 -1.00 -1.29
N ASP A 19 10.53 -1.48 -2.17
CA ASP A 19 11.92 -1.03 -2.24
C ASP A 19 12.04 0.42 -2.70
N ASP A 20 11.30 0.81 -3.75
CA ASP A 20 11.26 2.18 -4.28
C ASP A 20 10.81 3.17 -3.19
N LEU A 21 9.76 2.83 -2.45
CA LEU A 21 9.28 3.65 -1.32
C LEU A 21 10.30 3.71 -0.17
N ARG A 22 11.04 2.63 0.10
CA ARG A 22 12.12 2.70 1.10
C ARG A 22 13.25 3.64 0.65
N ASP A 23 13.61 3.62 -0.64
CA ASP A 23 14.63 4.51 -1.20
C ASP A 23 14.17 5.98 -1.19
N GLU A 24 12.88 6.23 -1.45
CA GLU A 24 12.26 7.56 -1.33
C GLU A 24 12.27 8.11 0.11
N GLY A 25 12.48 7.25 1.11
CA GLY A 25 12.65 7.64 2.52
C GLY A 25 11.40 7.50 3.38
N PHE A 26 10.41 6.71 2.93
CA PHE A 26 9.24 6.39 3.76
C PHE A 26 9.65 5.67 5.06
N THR A 27 8.98 6.01 6.15
CA THR A 27 9.42 5.67 7.51
C THR A 27 9.29 4.17 7.80
N GLU A 28 8.18 3.57 7.41
CA GLU A 28 7.93 2.15 7.60
C GLU A 28 7.19 1.56 6.40
N VAL A 29 7.89 0.76 5.61
CA VAL A 29 7.35 0.07 4.43
C VAL A 29 7.52 -1.43 4.60
N ARG A 30 6.46 -2.21 4.42
CA ARG A 30 6.45 -3.67 4.63
C ARG A 30 5.57 -4.36 3.60
N VAL A 31 6.11 -5.37 2.93
CA VAL A 31 5.32 -6.30 2.13
C VAL A 31 4.65 -7.31 3.06
N VAL A 32 3.35 -7.44 2.98
CA VAL A 32 2.52 -8.38 3.72
C VAL A 32 1.73 -9.23 2.74
N ARG A 33 1.59 -10.52 3.03
CA ARG A 33 0.71 -11.39 2.24
C ARG A 33 -0.68 -11.28 2.83
N GLU A 34 -1.62 -10.72 2.08
CA GLU A 34 -3.01 -10.65 2.51
C GLU A 34 -3.74 -11.89 2.03
N ALA A 35 -4.19 -12.71 2.99
CA ALA A 35 -5.22 -13.69 2.69
C ALA A 35 -6.55 -12.94 2.74
N LEU A 36 -6.89 -12.23 1.68
CA LEU A 36 -8.26 -11.77 1.51
C LEU A 36 -9.13 -13.02 1.63
N ALA A 37 -10.08 -12.98 2.56
CA ALA A 37 -10.92 -14.11 2.92
C ALA A 37 -11.94 -14.36 1.79
N GLY A 38 -11.44 -14.80 0.64
CA GLY A 38 -12.20 -15.29 -0.50
C GLY A 38 -12.24 -16.80 -0.39
N GLU A 39 -13.40 -17.30 -0.02
CA GLU A 39 -13.75 -18.71 -0.03
C GLU A 39 -13.50 -19.32 -1.43
N ASP A 40 -12.96 -20.54 -1.46
CA ASP A 40 -12.90 -21.48 -2.59
C ASP A 40 -11.72 -21.35 -3.59
N ASP A 41 -10.74 -22.25 -3.39
CA ASP A 41 -9.85 -22.87 -4.38
C ASP A 41 -9.45 -22.08 -5.65
N GLY A 42 -8.37 -21.29 -5.51
CA GLY A 42 -7.54 -20.81 -6.62
C GLY A 42 -6.25 -20.18 -6.07
N GLU A 43 -5.09 -20.61 -6.56
CA GLU A 43 -3.76 -20.31 -6.03
C GLU A 43 -3.27 -18.86 -6.31
N ASP A 44 -4.11 -17.84 -6.07
CA ASP A 44 -3.68 -16.44 -6.16
C ASP A 44 -3.53 -15.88 -4.75
N HIS A 45 -2.28 -15.66 -4.34
CA HIS A 45 -1.98 -14.99 -3.08
C HIS A 45 -1.78 -13.52 -3.39
N GLU A 46 -2.66 -12.68 -2.87
CA GLU A 46 -2.54 -11.24 -3.03
C GLU A 46 -1.48 -10.68 -2.07
N TRP A 47 -0.60 -9.83 -2.60
CA TRP A 47 0.53 -9.24 -1.90
C TRP A 47 0.28 -7.76 -1.69
N ALA A 48 0.38 -7.30 -0.45
CA ALA A 48 0.12 -5.92 -0.11
C ALA A 48 1.38 -5.21 0.40
N VAL A 49 1.54 -3.95 0.01
CA VAL A 49 2.58 -3.05 0.50
C VAL A 49 1.94 -2.13 1.53
N HIS A 50 2.28 -2.33 2.79
CA HIS A 50 1.87 -1.46 3.89
C HIS A 50 2.94 -0.38 4.10
N VAL A 51 2.52 0.87 3.96
CA VAL A 51 3.33 2.08 4.15
C VAL A 51 2.75 2.86 5.33
N ARG A 52 3.62 3.22 6.26
CA ARG A 52 3.23 3.91 7.48
C ARG A 52 4.13 5.11 7.71
N GLU A 53 3.51 6.27 7.73
CA GLU A 53 4.16 7.57 7.80
C GLU A 53 3.81 8.26 9.12
N ASP A 54 4.78 8.38 10.03
CA ASP A 54 4.57 9.06 11.32
C ASP A 54 4.49 10.59 11.15
N MET A 55 5.25 11.12 10.19
CA MET A 55 5.50 12.54 9.95
C MET A 55 4.94 13.00 8.60
N VAL A 56 3.61 12.97 8.41
CA VAL A 56 3.01 13.86 7.41
C VAL A 56 3.10 15.28 7.98
N ALA A 57 4.24 15.92 7.74
CA ALA A 57 4.64 17.20 8.35
C ALA A 57 3.85 18.42 7.85
N ASP A 58 2.78 18.20 7.08
CA ASP A 58 1.98 19.27 6.50
C ASP A 58 0.64 19.40 7.24
N GLU A 59 0.53 20.43 8.09
CA GLU A 59 -0.73 20.80 8.77
C GLU A 59 -1.88 21.10 7.79
N SER A 60 -1.58 21.26 6.49
CA SER A 60 -2.56 21.48 5.42
C SER A 60 -3.06 20.19 4.75
N GLY A 61 -2.51 19.00 5.05
CA GLY A 61 -2.96 17.71 4.51
C GLY A 61 -2.77 17.54 2.99
N ALA A 62 -2.05 18.46 2.35
CA ALA A 62 -1.85 18.45 0.90
C ALA A 62 -0.91 17.31 0.48
N VAL A 63 0.11 17.05 1.31
CA VAL A 63 1.04 15.93 1.13
C VAL A 63 0.31 14.59 1.21
N GLU A 64 -0.59 14.43 2.18
CA GLU A 64 -1.39 13.22 2.34
C GLU A 64 -2.30 12.97 1.13
N SER A 65 -2.97 14.03 0.63
CA SER A 65 -3.85 13.92 -0.53
C SER A 65 -3.08 13.55 -1.80
N GLY A 66 -1.89 14.11 -2.00
CA GLY A 66 -1.02 13.74 -3.12
C GLY A 66 -0.50 12.30 -3.05
N LEU A 67 -0.16 11.82 -1.84
CA LEU A 67 0.23 10.43 -1.63
C LEU A 67 -0.92 9.46 -1.92
N ARG A 68 -2.14 9.77 -1.45
CA ARG A 68 -3.34 8.97 -1.71
C ARG A 68 -3.58 8.82 -3.22
N GLU A 69 -3.54 9.92 -3.96
CA GLU A 69 -3.77 9.92 -5.42
C GLU A 69 -2.66 9.16 -6.17
N ARG A 70 -1.40 9.31 -5.74
CA ARG A 70 -0.26 8.57 -6.29
C ARG A 70 -0.37 7.07 -6.04
N PHE A 71 -0.64 6.65 -4.81
CA PHE A 71 -0.74 5.24 -4.43
C PHE A 71 -1.94 4.56 -5.08
N GLN A 72 -3.06 5.27 -5.19
CA GLN A 72 -4.21 4.79 -5.95
C GLN A 72 -3.83 4.53 -7.41
N ALA A 73 -3.22 5.51 -8.10
CA ALA A 73 -2.81 5.34 -9.49
C ALA A 73 -1.80 4.20 -9.67
N LEU A 74 -0.87 4.04 -8.74
CA LEU A 74 0.12 2.96 -8.76
C LEU A 74 -0.52 1.58 -8.61
N ALA A 75 -1.48 1.45 -7.68
CA ALA A 75 -2.23 0.20 -7.52
C ALA A 75 -3.04 -0.11 -8.78
N GLU A 76 -3.79 0.86 -9.32
CA GLU A 76 -4.59 0.68 -10.53
C GLU A 76 -3.72 0.33 -11.77
N GLU A 77 -2.50 0.86 -11.89
CA GLU A 77 -1.57 0.56 -12.98
C GLU A 77 -1.11 -0.91 -12.98
N HIS A 78 -1.07 -1.54 -11.80
CA HIS A 78 -0.65 -2.93 -11.59
C HIS A 78 -1.84 -3.89 -11.37
N ASP A 79 -3.06 -3.50 -11.79
CA ASP A 79 -4.31 -4.29 -11.59
C ASP A 79 -4.63 -4.55 -10.10
N GLY A 80 -4.07 -3.73 -9.23
CA GLY A 80 -4.23 -3.77 -7.79
C GLY A 80 -5.30 -2.81 -7.26
N TRP A 81 -5.40 -2.74 -5.94
CA TRP A 81 -6.29 -1.79 -5.27
C TRP A 81 -5.59 -1.11 -4.09
N TYR A 82 -6.08 0.07 -3.71
CA TYR A 82 -5.48 0.90 -2.68
C TYR A 82 -6.46 1.14 -1.53
N ASP A 83 -6.00 0.90 -0.30
CA ASP A 83 -6.66 1.26 0.94
C ASP A 83 -5.95 2.43 1.64
N PRO A 84 -6.63 3.58 1.83
CA PRO A 84 -6.06 4.72 2.52
C PRO A 84 -6.14 4.65 4.05
N ASP A 85 -6.78 3.62 4.63
CA ASP A 85 -6.88 3.42 6.07
C ASP A 85 -7.06 1.92 6.42
N PRO A 86 -5.99 1.12 6.25
CA PRO A 86 -6.06 -0.33 6.46
C PRO A 86 -6.33 -0.72 7.92
N THR A 87 -6.01 0.15 8.87
CA THR A 87 -6.17 -0.10 10.31
C THR A 87 -7.53 0.30 10.86
N ALA A 88 -8.30 1.19 10.22
CA ALA A 88 -9.68 1.49 10.61
C ALA A 88 -10.65 0.32 10.41
N ARG A 89 -10.26 -0.71 9.65
CA ARG A 89 -11.08 -1.91 9.40
C ARG A 89 -10.81 -3.06 10.40
N GLY A 90 -9.85 -2.91 11.32
CA GLY A 90 -9.43 -3.92 12.30
C GLY A 90 -10.02 -3.78 13.70
#